data_AF-A0A261QHB4-F1
#
_entry.id   AF-A0A261QHB4-F1
#
_cell.length_a   1.000
_cell.length_b   1.000
_cell.length_c   1.000
_cell.angle_alpha   90.00
_cell.angle_beta   90.00
_cell.angle_gamma   90.00
#
_symmetry.space_group_name_H-M   'P 1'
#
loop_
_entity.id
_entity.type
_entity.pdbx_description
1 polymer ?
#
loop_
_entity_poly.entity_id
_entity_poly.type
_entity_poly.pdbx_seq_one_letter_code
_entity_poly.pdbx_strand_id
1 'polypeptide(L)'
;MGYLSVNEHSYNLMRLLNAIEYEGISREDFGNVVDWLNMASGVVNVEIVTELYDSSIYVCGSAMDYSKEKSELWSELSKSFVTFNFIWGSMEGVIALITPENDKDSMVYRGLKYLKENYKVSTIQGYVQSYNDLYAMFKTQVSSSELAKLERKSVQAKGLYLVSKLRNQFAHGSRYFPEPDEYNDELNNDIEIIKMSSRIVLFTIQMLLYAKYGEKDFYIENPSMFDFNWELEDPVLLDEMLKKLQFNDYYVRVLKPD
;
A
#
# COMPACT_ATOMS: atom_id res chain seq x y z
N MET A 1 5.27 -7.71 -17.80
CA MET A 1 4.60 -8.46 -16.72
C MET A 1 3.87 -7.43 -15.88
N GLY A 2 2.54 -7.51 -15.79
CA GLY A 2 1.72 -6.48 -15.11
C GLY A 2 1.49 -6.81 -13.64
N TYR A 3 1.57 -5.80 -12.78
CA TYR A 3 1.14 -5.89 -11.39
C TYR A 3 -0.30 -5.40 -11.26
N LEU A 4 -0.98 -5.89 -10.23
CA LEU A 4 -2.33 -5.47 -9.88
C LEU A 4 -2.38 -3.96 -9.59
N SER A 5 -3.56 -3.37 -9.79
CA SER A 5 -3.84 -2.06 -9.22
C SER A 5 -3.78 -2.10 -7.69
N VAL A 6 -3.61 -0.94 -7.06
CA VAL A 6 -3.59 -0.82 -5.58
C VAL A 6 -4.87 -1.39 -4.98
N ASN A 7 -6.02 -1.12 -5.59
CA ASN A 7 -7.32 -1.59 -5.13
C ASN A 7 -7.45 -3.11 -5.23
N GLU A 8 -7.08 -3.70 -6.38
CA GLU A 8 -7.11 -5.16 -6.59
C GLU A 8 -6.14 -5.89 -5.66
N HIS A 9 -4.93 -5.36 -5.46
CA HIS A 9 -3.96 -5.97 -4.55
C HIS A 9 -4.44 -5.89 -3.09
N SER A 10 -5.08 -4.79 -2.69
CA SER A 10 -5.73 -4.67 -1.38
C SER A 10 -6.83 -5.71 -1.20
N TYR A 11 -7.69 -5.86 -2.21
CA TYR A 11 -8.76 -6.86 -2.22
C TYR A 11 -8.22 -8.30 -2.13
N ASN A 12 -7.17 -8.61 -2.88
CA ASN A 12 -6.56 -9.94 -2.86
C ASN A 12 -5.89 -10.26 -1.52
N LEU A 13 -5.22 -9.30 -0.89
CA LEU A 13 -4.68 -9.47 0.48
C LEU A 13 -5.80 -9.65 1.51
N MET A 14 -6.89 -8.89 1.39
CA MET A 14 -8.06 -9.03 2.25
C MET A 14 -8.66 -10.44 2.19
N ARG A 15 -8.81 -10.98 0.98
CA ARG A 15 -9.28 -12.37 0.78
C ARG A 15 -8.30 -13.38 1.35
N LEU A 16 -6.99 -13.14 1.17
CA LEU A 16 -5.95 -13.97 1.76
C LEU A 16 -6.08 -14.08 3.26
N LEU A 17 -6.19 -12.95 3.94
CA LEU A 17 -6.33 -12.92 5.39
C LEU A 17 -7.64 -13.56 5.88
N ASN A 18 -8.73 -13.45 5.12
CA ASN A 18 -10.00 -14.11 5.45
C ASN A 18 -9.94 -15.64 5.36
N ALA A 19 -9.04 -16.19 4.56
CA ALA A 19 -8.92 -17.62 4.35
C ALA A 19 -7.71 -18.25 5.07
N ILE A 20 -6.85 -17.45 5.70
CA ILE A 20 -5.85 -17.96 6.63
C ILE A 20 -6.58 -18.32 7.94
N GLU A 21 -6.88 -19.60 8.12
CA GLU A 21 -7.27 -20.18 9.41
C GLU A 21 -6.10 -21.01 9.94
N TYR A 22 -5.57 -20.69 11.13
CA TYR A 22 -4.41 -21.38 11.68
C TYR A 22 -4.47 -21.49 13.21
N GLU A 23 -3.85 -22.53 13.78
CA GLU A 23 -3.73 -22.78 15.22
C GLU A 23 -3.38 -21.51 16.02
N GLY A 24 -4.33 -21.04 16.82
CA GLY A 24 -4.18 -19.87 17.69
C GLY A 24 -4.37 -18.51 17.00
N ILE A 25 -4.77 -18.49 15.73
CA ILE A 25 -5.16 -17.29 14.99
C ILE A 25 -6.51 -17.54 14.33
N SER A 26 -7.53 -16.94 14.90
CA SER A 26 -8.88 -16.91 14.37
C SER A 26 -9.01 -15.85 13.29
N ARG A 27 -10.00 -16.01 12.40
CA ARG A 27 -10.43 -14.96 11.48
C ARG A 27 -10.71 -13.62 12.19
N GLU A 28 -11.15 -13.67 13.45
CA GLU A 28 -11.44 -12.48 14.26
C GLU A 28 -10.17 -11.66 14.54
N ASP A 29 -9.01 -12.30 14.64
CA ASP A 29 -7.73 -11.62 14.91
C ASP A 29 -7.34 -10.69 13.75
N PHE A 30 -7.67 -11.07 12.52
CA PHE A 30 -7.47 -10.23 11.34
C PHE A 30 -8.67 -9.35 11.00
N GLY A 31 -9.78 -9.39 11.74
CA GLY A 31 -11.02 -8.71 11.38
C GLY A 31 -10.82 -7.23 11.05
N ASN A 32 -10.12 -6.50 11.92
CA ASN A 32 -9.78 -5.09 11.68
C ASN A 32 -8.88 -4.92 10.45
N VAL A 33 -7.88 -5.77 10.23
CA VAL A 33 -6.98 -5.66 9.07
C VAL A 33 -7.76 -5.90 7.77
N VAL A 34 -8.64 -6.91 7.77
CA VAL A 34 -9.52 -7.28 6.65
C VAL A 34 -10.43 -6.11 6.29
N ASP A 35 -11.09 -5.50 7.28
CA ASP A 35 -12.00 -4.37 7.05
C ASP A 35 -11.28 -3.17 6.45
N TRP A 36 -10.08 -2.85 6.93
CA TRP A 36 -9.30 -1.73 6.39
C TRP A 36 -8.83 -2.00 4.95
N LEU A 37 -8.39 -3.21 4.62
CA LEU A 37 -8.05 -3.57 3.24
C LEU A 37 -9.29 -3.59 2.33
N ASN A 38 -10.45 -4.01 2.84
CA ASN A 38 -11.71 -3.96 2.11
C ASN A 38 -12.10 -2.51 1.79
N MET A 39 -12.02 -1.62 2.78
CA MET A 39 -12.25 -0.18 2.59
C MET A 39 -11.28 0.41 1.56
N ALA A 40 -9.97 0.09 1.64
CA ALA A 40 -8.99 0.53 0.65
C ALA A 40 -9.34 0.09 -0.78
N SER A 41 -9.83 -1.15 -0.94
CA SER A 41 -10.21 -1.67 -2.26
C SER A 41 -11.44 -0.97 -2.85
N GLY A 42 -12.36 -0.54 -1.98
CA GLY A 42 -13.66 0.02 -2.34
C GLY A 42 -13.69 1.54 -2.50
N VAL A 43 -12.58 2.27 -2.36
CA VAL A 43 -12.57 3.73 -2.56
C VAL A 43 -12.75 4.07 -4.05
N VAL A 44 -13.99 4.35 -4.45
CA VAL A 44 -14.33 4.72 -5.82
C VAL A 44 -14.18 6.22 -6.06
N ASN A 45 -14.69 7.06 -5.15
CA ASN A 45 -14.69 8.51 -5.30
C ASN A 45 -14.49 9.22 -3.94
N VAL A 46 -13.80 10.36 -3.95
CA VAL A 46 -13.72 11.33 -2.86
C VAL A 46 -13.89 12.70 -3.50
N GLU A 47 -14.87 13.47 -3.05
CA GLU A 47 -15.22 14.75 -3.64
C GLU A 47 -14.76 15.91 -2.76
N ILE A 48 -14.02 16.84 -3.36
CA ILE A 48 -13.63 18.12 -2.78
C ILE A 48 -14.11 19.24 -3.69
N VAL A 49 -14.83 20.18 -3.11
CA VAL A 49 -15.30 21.41 -3.75
C VAL A 49 -14.59 22.59 -3.08
N THR A 50 -13.59 23.15 -3.74
CA THR A 50 -12.73 24.20 -3.19
C THR A 50 -13.43 25.55 -3.07
N GLU A 51 -14.42 25.78 -3.92
CA GLU A 51 -15.20 27.01 -4.02
C GLU A 51 -16.50 27.00 -3.21
N LEU A 52 -16.77 25.94 -2.42
CA LEU A 52 -18.07 25.71 -1.77
C LEU A 52 -18.60 26.91 -0.98
N TYR A 53 -17.70 27.71 -0.42
CA TYR A 53 -18.01 28.89 0.38
C TYR A 53 -17.51 30.21 -0.24
N ASP A 54 -17.08 30.20 -1.50
CA ASP A 54 -16.62 31.39 -2.23
C ASP A 54 -17.70 31.94 -3.18
N SER A 55 -18.51 32.85 -2.67
CA SER A 55 -19.54 33.54 -3.47
C SER A 55 -18.98 34.42 -4.60
N SER A 56 -17.68 34.75 -4.58
CA SER A 56 -17.07 35.65 -5.55
C SER A 56 -16.70 34.95 -6.87
N ILE A 57 -16.75 33.62 -6.92
CA ILE A 57 -16.26 32.84 -8.06
C ILE A 57 -17.05 33.06 -9.35
N TYR A 58 -18.33 33.41 -9.26
CA TYR A 58 -19.19 33.65 -10.43
C TYR A 58 -18.89 34.97 -11.15
N VAL A 59 -17.97 35.78 -10.63
CA VAL A 59 -17.64 37.09 -11.18
C VAL A 59 -16.69 36.97 -12.38
N CYS A 60 -15.90 35.90 -12.48
CA CYS A 60 -14.89 35.72 -13.53
C CYS A 60 -14.83 34.26 -14.02
N GLY A 61 -14.96 34.05 -15.32
CA GLY A 61 -14.89 32.71 -15.94
C GLY A 61 -13.58 31.98 -15.62
N SER A 62 -12.43 32.66 -15.73
CA SER A 62 -11.12 32.04 -15.43
C SER A 62 -10.97 31.63 -13.97
N ALA A 63 -11.61 32.35 -13.02
CA ALA A 63 -11.58 31.95 -11.61
C ALA A 63 -12.44 30.69 -11.37
N MET A 64 -13.55 30.57 -12.10
CA MET A 64 -14.40 29.38 -12.09
C MET A 64 -13.69 28.17 -12.67
N ASP A 65 -13.01 28.33 -13.81
CA ASP A 65 -12.24 27.26 -14.45
C ASP A 65 -11.11 26.77 -13.54
N TYR A 66 -10.31 27.69 -12.99
CA TYR A 66 -9.25 27.37 -12.02
C TYR A 66 -9.76 26.56 -10.82
N SER A 67 -10.87 26.99 -10.21
CA SER A 67 -11.37 26.30 -9.01
C SER A 67 -11.96 24.93 -9.35
N LYS A 68 -12.58 24.78 -10.53
CA LYS A 68 -13.03 23.48 -11.01
C LYS A 68 -11.86 22.51 -11.17
N GLU A 69 -10.79 22.93 -11.84
CA GLU A 69 -9.59 22.11 -12.00
C GLU A 69 -8.93 21.77 -10.66
N LYS A 70 -8.89 22.75 -9.74
CA LYS A 70 -8.37 22.54 -8.39
C LYS A 70 -9.21 21.54 -7.60
N SER A 71 -10.54 21.63 -7.69
CA SER A 71 -11.50 20.70 -7.08
C SER A 71 -11.31 19.28 -7.62
N GLU A 72 -11.13 19.12 -8.95
CA GLU A 72 -10.84 17.82 -9.58
C GLU A 72 -9.50 17.23 -9.09
N LEU A 73 -8.43 18.04 -9.10
CA LEU A 73 -7.09 17.64 -8.66
C LEU A 73 -7.06 17.23 -7.17
N TRP A 74 -7.69 18.04 -6.31
CA TRP A 74 -7.74 17.78 -4.87
C TRP A 74 -8.63 16.58 -4.54
N SER A 75 -9.67 16.33 -5.33
CA SER A 75 -10.49 15.12 -5.25
C SER A 75 -9.67 13.86 -5.57
N GLU A 76 -8.89 13.86 -6.66
CA GLU A 76 -8.01 12.73 -7.00
C GLU A 76 -6.92 12.50 -5.96
N LEU A 77 -6.29 13.58 -5.48
CA LEU A 77 -5.31 13.52 -4.41
C LEU A 77 -5.90 12.92 -3.14
N SER A 78 -7.08 13.37 -2.74
CA SER A 78 -7.75 12.91 -1.53
C SER A 78 -8.23 11.47 -1.64
N LYS A 79 -8.70 11.05 -2.82
CA LYS A 79 -8.96 9.64 -3.10
C LYS A 79 -7.71 8.80 -2.86
N SER A 80 -6.57 9.21 -3.40
CA SER A 80 -5.29 8.51 -3.21
C SER A 80 -4.87 8.47 -1.73
N PHE A 81 -5.07 9.56 -1.00
CA PHE A 81 -4.78 9.64 0.44
C PHE A 81 -5.65 8.72 1.29
N VAL A 82 -6.95 8.73 1.05
CA VAL A 82 -7.90 7.90 1.81
C VAL A 82 -7.55 6.43 1.62
N THR A 83 -7.32 6.00 0.37
CA THR A 83 -6.85 4.64 0.07
C THR A 83 -5.54 4.33 0.78
N PHE A 84 -4.54 5.23 0.70
CA PHE A 84 -3.26 5.03 1.37
C PHE A 84 -3.40 4.88 2.89
N ASN A 85 -4.23 5.70 3.54
CA ASN A 85 -4.44 5.63 4.98
C ASN A 85 -5.09 4.31 5.40
N PHE A 86 -6.05 3.79 4.62
CA PHE A 86 -6.64 2.47 4.88
C PHE A 86 -5.59 1.34 4.76
N ILE A 87 -4.74 1.40 3.74
CA ILE A 87 -3.65 0.43 3.55
C ILE A 87 -2.61 0.54 4.69
N TRP A 88 -2.28 1.76 5.10
CA TRP A 88 -1.35 2.02 6.21
C TRP A 88 -1.85 1.44 7.53
N GLY A 89 -3.12 1.69 7.88
CA GLY A 89 -3.72 1.13 9.09
C GLY A 89 -3.77 -0.40 9.07
N SER A 90 -4.04 -0.99 7.90
CA SER A 90 -3.95 -2.45 7.71
C SER A 90 -2.55 -2.98 8.02
N MET A 91 -1.51 -2.32 7.50
CA MET A 91 -0.12 -2.70 7.77
C MET A 91 0.24 -2.60 9.25
N GLU A 92 -0.16 -1.52 9.93
CA GLU A 92 0.08 -1.37 11.37
C GLU A 92 -0.63 -2.47 12.16
N GLY A 93 -1.87 -2.83 11.78
CA GLY A 93 -2.59 -3.97 12.35
C GLY A 93 -1.85 -5.29 12.16
N VAL A 94 -1.36 -5.59 10.96
CA VAL A 94 -0.55 -6.80 10.71
C VAL A 94 0.70 -6.83 11.57
N ILE A 95 1.43 -5.70 11.67
CA ILE A 95 2.63 -5.60 12.51
C ILE A 95 2.28 -5.87 13.97
N ALA A 96 1.20 -5.27 14.47
CA ALA A 96 0.75 -5.47 15.85
C ALA A 96 0.44 -6.94 16.15
N LEU A 97 -0.16 -7.66 15.21
CA LEU A 97 -0.52 -9.08 15.37
C LEU A 97 0.70 -10.01 15.35
N ILE A 98 1.66 -9.79 14.45
CA ILE A 98 2.75 -10.77 14.24
C ILE A 98 4.01 -10.47 15.05
N THR A 99 4.16 -9.23 15.55
CA THR A 99 5.32 -8.81 16.34
C THR A 99 4.96 -8.62 17.81
N PRO A 100 5.86 -8.97 18.75
CA PRO A 100 5.59 -8.75 20.17
C PRO A 100 5.41 -7.27 20.48
N GLU A 101 4.53 -6.97 21.45
CA GLU A 101 4.31 -5.61 21.93
C GLU A 101 5.60 -5.00 22.51
N ASN A 102 5.82 -3.72 22.20
CA ASN A 102 6.94 -2.95 22.71
C ASN A 102 6.59 -1.45 22.66
N ASP A 103 6.56 -0.81 23.83
CA ASP A 103 6.20 0.62 23.97
C ASP A 103 7.29 1.58 23.48
N LYS A 104 8.52 1.09 23.27
CA LYS A 104 9.67 1.94 22.90
C LYS A 104 9.82 2.12 21.39
N ASP A 105 9.27 1.20 20.61
CA ASP A 105 9.51 1.12 19.17
C ASP A 105 8.25 1.54 18.39
N SER A 106 8.40 2.46 17.44
CA SER A 106 7.33 2.76 16.47
C SER A 106 6.89 1.49 15.70
N MET A 107 5.63 1.42 15.28
CA MET A 107 5.12 0.28 14.48
C MET A 107 5.99 0.01 13.26
N VAL A 108 6.37 1.05 12.52
CA VAL A 108 7.26 0.94 11.36
C VAL A 108 8.59 0.26 11.74
N TYR A 109 9.22 0.69 12.83
CA TYR A 109 10.48 0.09 13.28
C TYR A 109 10.32 -1.38 13.68
N ARG A 110 9.21 -1.73 14.37
CA ARG A 110 8.87 -3.12 14.71
C ARG A 110 8.75 -3.99 13.46
N GLY A 111 7.99 -3.55 12.46
CA GLY A 111 7.83 -4.26 11.19
C GLY A 111 9.16 -4.44 10.44
N LEU A 112 9.97 -3.38 10.37
CA LEU A 112 11.30 -3.44 9.74
C LEU A 112 12.26 -4.41 10.43
N LYS A 113 12.28 -4.39 11.76
CA LYS A 113 13.09 -5.31 12.56
C LYS A 113 12.65 -6.75 12.32
N TYR A 114 11.34 -7.00 12.35
CA TYR A 114 10.77 -8.32 12.09
C TYR A 114 11.13 -8.86 10.71
N LEU A 115 10.98 -8.05 9.65
CA LEU A 115 11.38 -8.44 8.29
C LEU A 115 12.87 -8.76 8.21
N LYS A 116 13.73 -7.95 8.83
CA LYS A 116 15.18 -8.21 8.84
C LYS A 116 15.51 -9.56 9.49
N GLU A 117 14.80 -9.90 10.56
CA GLU A 117 15.04 -11.11 11.35
C GLU A 117 14.46 -12.36 10.70
N ASN A 118 13.30 -12.27 10.03
CA ASN A 118 12.51 -13.43 9.60
C ASN A 118 12.33 -13.56 8.07
N TYR A 119 12.47 -12.49 7.28
CA TYR A 119 12.34 -12.57 5.82
C TYR A 119 13.69 -12.86 5.17
N LYS A 120 13.97 -14.13 4.84
CA LYS A 120 15.27 -14.59 4.32
C LYS A 120 15.31 -14.85 2.81
N VAL A 121 14.21 -14.64 2.12
CA VAL A 121 14.11 -14.80 0.67
C VAL A 121 14.38 -13.50 -0.08
N SER A 122 14.43 -13.58 -1.41
CA SER A 122 14.55 -12.41 -2.27
C SER A 122 13.38 -11.45 -2.07
N THR A 123 13.64 -10.14 -2.16
CA THR A 123 12.58 -9.14 -2.07
C THR A 123 11.67 -9.25 -3.29
N ILE A 124 10.36 -9.11 -3.09
CA ILE A 124 9.38 -9.10 -4.18
C ILE A 124 9.80 -8.06 -5.23
N GLN A 125 9.89 -8.48 -6.51
CA GLN A 125 10.39 -7.60 -7.58
C GLN A 125 9.55 -6.33 -7.72
N GLY A 126 8.23 -6.43 -7.58
CA GLY A 126 7.33 -5.27 -7.63
C GLY A 126 7.59 -4.26 -6.51
N TYR A 127 8.02 -4.70 -5.33
CA TYR A 127 8.45 -3.81 -4.25
C TYR A 127 9.70 -3.03 -4.67
N VAL A 128 10.70 -3.72 -5.22
CA VAL A 128 11.96 -3.10 -5.66
C VAL A 128 11.70 -2.05 -6.73
N GLN A 129 10.85 -2.39 -7.72
CA GLN A 129 10.47 -1.45 -8.77
C GLN A 129 9.74 -0.22 -8.19
N SER A 130 8.70 -0.44 -7.38
CA SER A 130 7.92 0.65 -6.77
C SER A 130 8.80 1.55 -5.90
N TYR A 131 9.75 0.96 -5.17
CA TYR A 131 10.75 1.71 -4.40
C TYR A 131 11.65 2.55 -5.30
N ASN A 132 12.18 1.99 -6.38
CA ASN A 132 13.08 2.72 -7.28
C ASN A 132 12.35 3.88 -7.95
N ASP A 133 11.11 3.68 -8.38
CA ASP A 133 10.28 4.71 -8.99
C ASP A 133 9.97 5.83 -7.98
N LEU A 134 9.55 5.46 -6.76
CA LEU A 134 9.33 6.42 -5.68
C LEU A 134 10.60 7.19 -5.31
N TYR A 135 11.73 6.48 -5.22
CA TYR A 135 13.02 7.09 -4.92
C TYR A 135 13.46 8.06 -6.02
N ALA A 136 13.23 7.73 -7.30
CA ALA A 136 13.55 8.62 -8.42
C ALA A 136 12.77 9.93 -8.36
N MET A 137 11.48 9.87 -7.98
CA MET A 137 10.64 11.06 -7.80
C MET A 137 11.02 11.89 -6.57
N PHE A 138 11.46 11.23 -5.48
CA PHE A 138 11.61 11.89 -4.19
C PHE A 138 13.07 12.27 -3.83
N LYS A 139 14.08 11.69 -4.47
CA LYS A 139 15.50 11.90 -4.11
C LYS A 139 15.95 13.36 -4.12
N THR A 140 15.32 14.21 -4.94
CA THR A 140 15.63 15.66 -5.03
C THR A 140 15.09 16.45 -3.84
N GLN A 141 14.13 15.88 -3.10
CA GLN A 141 13.47 16.49 -1.95
C GLN A 141 14.07 16.04 -0.61
N VAL A 142 15.04 15.13 -0.62
CA VAL A 142 15.63 14.52 0.59
C VAL A 142 17.04 15.06 0.83
N SER A 143 17.36 15.37 2.09
CA SER A 143 18.70 15.84 2.44
C SER A 143 19.76 14.76 2.22
N SER A 144 21.00 15.14 1.88
CA SER A 144 22.12 14.19 1.69
C SER A 144 22.35 13.29 2.90
N SER A 145 22.09 13.80 4.11
CA SER A 145 22.20 13.04 5.36
C SER A 145 21.14 11.93 5.48
N GLU A 146 19.94 12.16 4.96
CA GLU A 146 18.84 11.20 4.98
C GLU A 146 19.00 10.16 3.88
N LEU A 147 19.50 10.56 2.71
CA LEU A 147 19.90 9.63 1.65
C LEU A 147 20.94 8.62 2.18
N ALA A 148 21.98 9.11 2.87
CA ALA A 148 22.97 8.23 3.48
C ALA A 148 22.37 7.26 4.52
N LYS A 149 21.34 7.69 5.29
CA LYS A 149 20.62 6.81 6.22
C LYS A 149 19.79 5.75 5.49
N LEU A 150 19.17 6.11 4.37
CA LEU A 150 18.39 5.21 3.52
C LEU A 150 19.29 4.15 2.87
N GLU A 151 20.44 4.57 2.33
CA GLU A 151 21.36 3.67 1.63
C GLU A 151 21.92 2.55 2.50
N ARG A 152 22.10 2.81 3.81
CA ARG A 152 22.56 1.82 4.81
C ARG A 152 21.52 0.76 5.18
N LYS A 153 20.25 0.91 4.76
CA LYS A 153 19.18 -0.05 5.07
C LYS A 153 19.20 -1.23 4.09
N SER A 154 18.69 -2.37 4.53
CA SER A 154 18.42 -3.49 3.62
C SER A 154 17.36 -3.11 2.59
N VAL A 155 17.33 -3.79 1.44
CA VAL A 155 16.38 -3.50 0.35
C VAL A 155 14.94 -3.53 0.85
N GLN A 156 14.58 -4.54 1.64
CA GLN A 156 13.26 -4.73 2.26
C GLN A 156 12.86 -3.57 3.19
N ALA A 157 13.84 -2.84 3.73
CA ALA A 157 13.62 -1.76 4.68
C ALA A 157 13.62 -0.37 4.05
N LYS A 158 14.14 -0.21 2.83
CA LYS A 158 14.27 1.10 2.18
C LYS A 158 12.92 1.71 1.83
N GLY A 159 12.04 0.94 1.21
CA GLY A 159 10.71 1.39 0.79
C GLY A 159 9.85 1.82 1.97
N LEU A 160 9.63 0.95 2.95
CA LEU A 160 8.79 1.29 4.10
C LEU A 160 9.35 2.46 4.92
N TYR A 161 10.68 2.56 5.07
CA TYR A 161 11.29 3.72 5.70
C TYR A 161 10.99 5.01 4.93
N LEU A 162 11.15 5.00 3.60
CA LEU A 162 10.85 6.15 2.75
C LEU A 162 9.37 6.58 2.85
N VAL A 163 8.46 5.61 2.76
CA VAL A 163 7.02 5.84 2.90
C VAL A 163 6.68 6.42 4.27
N SER A 164 7.31 5.94 5.36
CA SER A 164 7.08 6.50 6.70
C SER A 164 7.46 7.98 6.80
N LYS A 165 8.48 8.43 6.06
CA LYS A 165 8.87 9.83 6.00
C LYS A 165 7.87 10.67 5.22
N LEU A 166 7.45 10.18 4.06
CA LEU A 166 6.40 10.81 3.25
C LEU A 166 5.10 10.97 4.04
N ARG A 167 4.65 9.90 4.71
CA ARG A 167 3.46 9.92 5.55
C ARG A 167 3.56 10.98 6.66
N ASN A 168 4.72 11.11 7.30
CA ASN A 168 4.93 12.13 8.32
C ASN A 168 4.91 13.55 7.75
N GLN A 169 5.44 13.77 6.54
CA GLN A 169 5.37 15.09 5.90
C GLN A 169 3.90 15.51 5.66
N PHE A 170 3.07 14.60 5.18
CA PHE A 170 1.64 14.86 5.01
C PHE A 170 0.92 15.06 6.35
N ALA A 171 1.19 14.20 7.34
CA ALA A 171 0.56 14.30 8.66
C ALA A 171 0.93 15.59 9.41
N HIS A 172 2.12 16.15 9.20
CA HIS A 172 2.55 17.39 9.82
C HIS A 172 2.25 18.65 8.97
N GLY A 173 1.60 18.50 7.81
CA GLY A 173 1.28 19.62 6.92
C GLY A 173 2.52 20.32 6.36
N SER A 174 3.67 19.64 6.32
CA SER A 174 4.92 20.22 5.86
C SER A 174 5.06 20.20 4.33
N ARG A 175 4.02 19.76 3.61
CA ARG A 175 3.97 19.68 2.15
C ARG A 175 2.80 20.54 1.67
N TYR A 176 3.05 21.35 0.66
CA TYR A 176 2.01 22.13 0.00
C TYR A 176 1.12 21.21 -0.84
N PHE A 177 -0.16 21.55 -0.94
CA PHE A 177 -1.06 20.87 -1.87
C PHE A 177 -0.72 21.25 -3.32
N PRO A 178 -0.95 20.34 -4.28
CA PRO A 178 -0.75 20.61 -5.69
C PRO A 178 -1.69 21.72 -6.16
N GLU A 179 -1.19 22.49 -7.12
CA GLU A 179 -1.96 23.45 -7.92
C GLU A 179 -2.15 22.89 -9.34
N PRO A 180 -3.21 23.26 -10.07
CA PRO A 180 -3.44 22.80 -11.44
C PRO A 180 -2.28 23.15 -12.37
N ASP A 181 -1.96 22.26 -13.32
CA ASP A 181 -0.77 22.35 -14.18
C ASP A 181 -0.74 23.64 -15.03
N GLU A 182 -1.89 24.14 -15.49
CA GLU A 182 -1.96 25.41 -16.24
C GLU A 182 -1.57 26.63 -15.40
N TYR A 183 -1.50 26.48 -14.08
CA TYR A 183 -1.24 27.53 -13.10
C TYR A 183 0.02 27.27 -12.26
N ASN A 184 0.78 26.21 -12.58
CA ASN A 184 2.01 25.84 -11.90
C ASN A 184 3.07 25.31 -12.88
N ASP A 185 4.21 26.00 -12.95
CA ASP A 185 5.35 25.60 -13.81
C ASP A 185 6.07 24.32 -13.34
N GLU A 186 5.74 23.81 -12.14
CA GLU A 186 6.33 22.58 -11.59
C GLU A 186 5.37 21.38 -11.71
N LEU A 187 5.85 20.30 -12.35
CA LEU A 187 5.14 19.02 -12.38
C LEU A 187 4.95 18.45 -10.96
N ASN A 188 3.73 18.49 -10.44
CA ASN A 188 3.42 17.90 -9.15
C ASN A 188 3.07 16.41 -9.29
N ASN A 189 3.91 15.55 -8.70
CA ASN A 189 3.75 14.10 -8.75
C ASN A 189 3.18 13.50 -7.45
N ASP A 190 2.53 14.29 -6.60
CA ASP A 190 2.07 13.86 -5.26
C ASP A 190 1.11 12.67 -5.31
N ILE A 191 0.20 12.66 -6.29
CA ILE A 191 -0.73 11.54 -6.52
C ILE A 191 0.04 10.25 -6.80
N GLU A 192 1.02 10.29 -7.71
CA GLU A 192 1.83 9.11 -8.05
C GLU A 192 2.74 8.68 -6.90
N ILE A 193 3.29 9.64 -6.13
CA ILE A 193 4.04 9.37 -4.90
C ILE A 193 3.19 8.60 -3.89
N ILE A 194 1.92 8.97 -3.70
CA ILE A 194 0.99 8.30 -2.79
C ILE A 194 0.60 6.91 -3.32
N LYS A 195 0.34 6.78 -4.63
CA LYS A 195 0.05 5.48 -5.27
C LYS A 195 1.23 4.50 -5.13
N MET A 196 2.47 4.96 -5.38
CA MET A 196 3.67 4.13 -5.19
C MET A 196 3.89 3.79 -3.72
N SER A 197 3.65 4.74 -2.82
CA SER A 197 3.71 4.50 -1.38
C SER A 197 2.72 3.43 -0.93
N SER A 198 1.48 3.49 -1.42
CA SER A 198 0.44 2.48 -1.17
C SER A 198 0.88 1.09 -1.62
N ARG A 199 1.43 0.99 -2.84
CA ARG A 199 1.93 -0.27 -3.40
C ARG A 199 3.08 -0.84 -2.58
N ILE A 200 4.03 -0.03 -2.14
CA ILE A 200 5.12 -0.44 -1.24
C ILE A 200 4.57 -1.01 0.07
N VAL A 201 3.54 -0.39 0.64
CA VAL A 201 2.92 -0.87 1.89
C VAL A 201 2.21 -2.20 1.69
N LEU A 202 1.46 -2.39 0.60
CA LEU A 202 0.83 -3.68 0.27
C LEU A 202 1.86 -4.80 0.11
N PHE A 203 2.95 -4.53 -0.61
CA PHE A 203 4.06 -5.48 -0.69
C PHE A 203 4.71 -5.75 0.66
N THR A 204 4.78 -4.74 1.54
CA THR A 204 5.28 -4.92 2.90
C THR A 204 4.37 -5.86 3.70
N ILE A 205 3.05 -5.69 3.63
CA ILE A 205 2.08 -6.62 4.23
C ILE A 205 2.34 -8.05 3.74
N GLN A 206 2.47 -8.22 2.42
CA GLN A 206 2.74 -9.51 1.82
C GLN A 206 4.06 -10.14 2.32
N MET A 207 5.14 -9.37 2.39
CA MET A 207 6.43 -9.83 2.94
C MET A 207 6.35 -10.16 4.44
N LEU A 208 5.57 -9.42 5.22
CA LEU A 208 5.35 -9.67 6.65
C LEU A 208 4.62 -10.99 6.87
N LEU A 209 3.57 -11.24 6.09
CA LEU A 209 2.83 -12.51 6.10
C LEU A 209 3.73 -13.66 5.65
N TYR A 210 4.52 -13.46 4.60
CA TYR A 210 5.49 -14.46 4.14
C TYR A 210 6.50 -14.80 5.23
N ALA A 211 7.09 -13.79 5.86
CA ALA A 211 8.07 -14.00 6.93
C ALA A 211 7.50 -14.76 8.14
N LYS A 212 6.18 -14.71 8.35
CA LYS A 212 5.51 -15.40 9.46
C LYS A 212 5.03 -16.81 9.08
N TYR A 213 4.54 -17.00 7.85
CA TYR A 213 3.79 -18.19 7.44
C TYR A 213 4.35 -18.90 6.21
N GLY A 214 5.14 -18.23 5.36
CA GLY A 214 5.51 -18.70 4.02
C GLY A 214 6.50 -19.86 3.97
N GLU A 215 7.20 -20.20 5.06
CA GLU A 215 8.10 -21.37 5.11
C GLU A 215 7.49 -22.55 5.87
N LYS A 216 6.25 -22.41 6.32
CA LYS A 216 5.49 -23.52 6.89
C LYS A 216 4.78 -24.21 5.74
N ASP A 217 4.73 -25.54 5.73
CA ASP A 217 3.93 -26.34 4.77
C ASP A 217 2.42 -26.11 5.02
N PHE A 218 1.99 -24.86 4.89
CA PHE A 218 0.65 -24.39 5.16
C PHE A 218 -0.13 -24.35 3.86
N TYR A 219 -1.31 -24.93 3.93
CA TYR A 219 -2.24 -25.02 2.82
C TYR A 219 -3.47 -24.19 3.13
N ILE A 220 -3.93 -23.48 2.11
CA ILE A 220 -5.26 -22.92 2.08
C ILE A 220 -6.19 -24.05 1.66
N GLU A 221 -6.96 -24.59 2.61
CA GLU A 221 -7.81 -25.76 2.39
C GLU A 221 -8.99 -25.47 1.48
N ASN A 222 -9.49 -24.23 1.49
CA ASN A 222 -10.60 -23.82 0.63
C ASN A 222 -10.23 -22.63 -0.26
N PRO A 223 -9.43 -22.88 -1.33
CA PRO A 223 -9.01 -21.84 -2.25
C PRO A 223 -10.16 -21.28 -3.08
N SER A 224 -11.34 -21.92 -3.12
CA SER A 224 -12.54 -21.35 -3.77
C SER A 224 -12.98 -20.03 -3.14
N MET A 225 -12.61 -19.75 -1.87
CA MET A 225 -12.82 -18.41 -1.28
C MET A 225 -12.00 -17.31 -2.01
N PHE A 226 -11.00 -17.69 -2.80
CA PHE A 226 -10.14 -16.83 -3.61
C PHE A 226 -10.53 -16.73 -5.09
N ASP A 227 -11.52 -17.47 -5.56
CA ASP A 227 -11.97 -17.33 -6.95
C ASP A 227 -13.49 -17.45 -7.15
N PHE A 228 -13.99 -16.71 -8.14
CA PHE A 228 -15.33 -16.88 -8.67
C PHE A 228 -15.42 -17.99 -9.73
N ASN A 229 -14.30 -18.55 -10.24
CA ASN A 229 -14.33 -19.86 -10.90
C ASN A 229 -14.14 -20.94 -9.85
N TRP A 230 -15.18 -21.73 -9.64
CA TRP A 230 -15.30 -22.75 -8.60
C TRP A 230 -14.44 -23.99 -8.88
N GLU A 231 -13.40 -23.84 -9.70
CA GLU A 231 -12.57 -24.92 -10.25
C GLU A 231 -11.40 -25.31 -9.32
N LEU A 232 -11.24 -24.62 -8.20
CA LEU A 232 -10.21 -24.90 -7.20
C LEU A 232 -10.73 -25.85 -6.13
N GLU A 233 -10.56 -27.14 -6.38
CA GLU A 233 -10.87 -28.21 -5.41
C GLU A 233 -9.66 -28.59 -4.55
N ASP A 234 -8.43 -28.36 -5.04
CA ASP A 234 -7.21 -28.79 -4.35
C ASP A 234 -6.59 -27.70 -3.46
N PRO A 235 -6.12 -28.04 -2.24
CA PRO A 235 -5.44 -27.10 -1.37
C PRO A 235 -4.18 -26.49 -2.00
N VAL A 236 -3.96 -25.19 -1.77
CA VAL A 236 -2.82 -24.45 -2.33
C VAL A 236 -1.85 -24.03 -1.23
N LEU A 237 -0.54 -24.19 -1.48
CA LEU A 237 0.49 -23.70 -0.57
C LEU A 237 0.41 -22.17 -0.43
N LEU A 238 0.29 -21.67 0.80
CA LEU A 238 0.26 -20.23 1.09
C LEU A 238 1.54 -19.54 0.66
N ASP A 239 2.68 -20.23 0.72
CA ASP A 239 3.96 -19.78 0.18
C ASP A 239 3.83 -19.33 -1.29
N GLU A 240 3.28 -20.20 -2.13
CA GLU A 240 3.08 -19.95 -3.55
C GLU A 240 2.10 -18.79 -3.78
N MET A 241 1.03 -18.70 -2.99
CA MET A 241 0.10 -17.59 -3.05
C MET A 241 0.77 -16.26 -2.67
N LEU A 242 1.49 -16.21 -1.54
CA LEU A 242 2.20 -15.03 -1.06
C LEU A 242 3.36 -14.63 -1.96
N LYS A 243 3.89 -15.50 -2.82
CA LYS A 243 4.91 -15.13 -3.82
C LYS A 243 4.33 -14.49 -5.08
N LYS A 244 3.06 -14.78 -5.40
CA LYS A 244 2.48 -14.50 -6.72
C LYS A 244 1.25 -13.58 -6.67
N LEU A 245 0.68 -13.32 -5.49
CA LEU A 245 -0.57 -12.55 -5.29
C LEU A 245 -0.60 -11.20 -6.01
N GLN A 246 0.55 -10.58 -6.23
CA GLN A 246 0.71 -9.26 -6.84
C GLN A 246 0.55 -9.21 -8.36
N PHE A 247 0.54 -10.36 -9.04
CA PHE A 247 0.54 -10.41 -10.50
C PHE A 247 -0.88 -10.46 -11.07
N ASN A 248 -1.11 -9.80 -12.21
CA ASN A 248 -2.41 -9.83 -12.88
C ASN A 248 -2.82 -11.24 -13.33
N ASP A 249 -1.84 -12.10 -13.59
CA ASP A 249 -2.00 -13.50 -13.99
C ASP A 249 -1.70 -14.46 -12.84
N TYR A 250 -1.82 -14.02 -11.58
CA TYR A 250 -1.52 -14.88 -10.42
C TYR A 250 -2.30 -16.20 -10.46
N TYR A 251 -3.54 -16.17 -10.94
CA TYR A 251 -4.38 -17.36 -11.11
C TYR A 251 -3.68 -18.43 -11.95
N VAL A 252 -3.14 -18.04 -13.10
CA VAL A 252 -2.39 -18.96 -13.99
C VAL A 252 -1.12 -19.45 -13.29
N ARG A 253 -0.38 -18.56 -12.62
CA ARG A 253 0.92 -18.87 -12.02
C ARG A 253 0.86 -19.75 -10.78
N VAL A 254 -0.20 -19.62 -9.99
CA VAL A 254 -0.35 -20.34 -8.72
C VAL A 254 -1.11 -21.65 -8.95
N LEU A 255 -2.08 -21.66 -9.85
CA LEU A 255 -3.11 -22.71 -9.92
C LEU A 255 -2.99 -23.60 -11.14
N LYS A 256 -2.17 -23.21 -12.12
CA LYS A 256 -1.74 -24.05 -13.24
C LYS A 256 -0.22 -23.98 -13.40
N PRO A 257 0.56 -24.37 -12.37
CA PRO A 257 1.99 -24.49 -12.56
C PRO A 257 2.24 -25.61 -13.57
N ASP A 258 2.90 -25.28 -14.69
CA ASP A 258 3.42 -26.26 -15.65
C ASP A 258 4.33 -27.30 -14.97
#